data_AF-F7JQC7-F1
#
_entry.id   AF-F7JQC7-F1
#
_cell.length_a   1.000
_cell.length_b   1.000
_cell.length_c   1.000
_cell.angle_alpha   90.00
_cell.angle_beta   90.00
_cell.angle_gamma   90.00
#
_symmetry.space_group_name_H-M   'P 1'
#
loop_
_entity.id
_entity.type
_entity.pdbx_description
1 polymer ?
#
loop_
_entity_poly.entity_id
_entity_poly.type
_entity_poly.pdbx_seq_one_letter_code
_entity_poly.pdbx_strand_id
1 'polypeptide(L)'
;MRREYDFRILSKYKYPNLVAEFMETGYSICTLSEHMGNGRCKEDDAVINAKIFGDEKITAQEASGLAQLFGCKLEYLFSTEIEMIGDVPAAYIRHLDSNRRQEREMKLFRISEEIRRTLKQKPYLGEFMEQALTWNEEQVQQAIKMLQELKTA
;
A
#
# COMPACT_ATOMS: atom_id res chain seq x y z
N MET A 1 3.12 -0.16 0.74
CA MET A 1 2.24 -0.29 -0.45
C MET A 1 1.72 -1.70 -0.44
N ARG A 2 0.41 -1.89 -0.58
CA ARG A 2 -0.19 -3.22 -0.66
C ARG A 2 0.48 -4.05 -1.76
N ARG A 3 0.57 -5.35 -1.53
CA ARG A 3 1.10 -6.31 -2.50
C ARG A 3 -0.01 -6.64 -3.50
N GLU A 4 0.35 -6.84 -4.77
CA GLU A 4 -0.58 -7.38 -5.75
C GLU A 4 -0.62 -8.90 -5.61
N TYR A 5 -1.82 -9.47 -5.48
CA TYR A 5 -2.02 -10.90 -5.33
C TYR A 5 -3.43 -11.30 -5.77
N ASP A 6 -3.60 -12.58 -6.11
CA ASP A 6 -4.88 -13.16 -6.45
C ASP A 6 -5.53 -13.76 -5.19
N PHE A 7 -6.72 -13.28 -4.81
CA PHE A 7 -7.43 -13.73 -3.61
C PHE A 7 -7.65 -15.25 -3.57
N ARG A 8 -7.74 -15.91 -4.73
CA ARG A 8 -7.95 -17.36 -4.83
C ARG A 8 -6.80 -18.17 -4.22
N ILE A 9 -5.60 -17.61 -4.13
CA ILE A 9 -4.45 -18.31 -3.56
C ILE A 9 -4.52 -18.36 -2.03
N LEU A 10 -5.27 -17.46 -1.39
CA LEU A 10 -5.28 -17.32 0.07
C LEU A 10 -5.69 -18.61 0.77
N SER A 11 -6.70 -19.29 0.23
CA SER A 11 -7.23 -20.56 0.75
C SER A 11 -6.21 -21.69 0.84
N LYS A 12 -5.05 -21.56 0.19
CA LYS A 12 -3.96 -22.55 0.22
C LYS A 12 -3.08 -22.43 1.47
N TYR A 13 -3.09 -21.28 2.13
CA TYR A 13 -2.26 -21.05 3.31
C TYR A 13 -2.94 -21.57 4.57
N LYS A 14 -2.13 -21.90 5.56
CA LYS A 14 -2.60 -22.39 6.87
C LYS A 14 -3.48 -21.37 7.59
N TYR A 15 -3.14 -20.09 7.47
CA TYR A 15 -3.84 -18.96 8.09
C TYR A 15 -4.14 -17.92 7.01
N PRO A 16 -5.20 -18.13 6.19
CA PRO A 16 -5.49 -17.29 5.03
C PRO A 16 -5.71 -15.81 5.39
N ASN A 17 -6.37 -15.51 6.52
CA ASN A 17 -6.61 -14.12 6.95
C ASN A 17 -5.30 -13.40 7.33
N LEU A 18 -4.35 -14.08 8.01
CA LEU A 18 -3.03 -13.52 8.30
C LEU A 18 -2.28 -13.12 7.02
N VAL A 19 -2.28 -14.00 6.01
CA VAL A 19 -1.63 -13.70 4.74
C VAL A 19 -2.35 -12.55 4.03
N ALA A 20 -3.68 -12.52 4.04
CA ALA A 20 -4.45 -11.42 3.46
C ALA A 20 -4.12 -10.06 4.12
N GLU A 21 -4.10 -10.00 5.45
CA GLU A 21 -3.73 -8.80 6.20
C GLU A 21 -2.30 -8.33 5.87
N PHE A 22 -1.34 -9.27 5.80
CA PHE A 22 0.03 -8.96 5.39
C PHE A 22 0.12 -8.41 3.96
N MET A 23 -0.64 -8.97 3.02
CA MET A 23 -0.65 -8.52 1.63
C MET A 23 -1.29 -7.14 1.50
N GLU A 24 -2.41 -6.89 2.20
CA GLU A 24 -3.17 -5.64 2.11
C GLU A 24 -2.48 -4.46 2.79
N THR A 25 -1.81 -4.67 3.93
CA THR A 25 -1.10 -3.55 4.60
C THR A 25 0.20 -3.21 3.90
N GLY A 26 0.84 -4.19 3.24
CA GLY A 26 2.17 -4.02 2.69
C GLY A 26 3.25 -3.85 3.77
N TYR A 27 2.99 -4.27 5.02
CA TYR A 27 4.00 -4.24 6.08
C TYR A 27 5.23 -5.05 5.70
N SER A 28 6.38 -4.61 6.20
CA SER A 28 7.66 -5.26 5.95
C SER A 28 7.82 -6.48 6.88
N ILE A 29 8.68 -7.42 6.51
CA ILE A 29 8.94 -8.61 7.35
C ILE A 29 9.57 -8.18 8.67
N CYS A 30 10.41 -7.15 8.63
CA CYS A 30 10.97 -6.52 9.82
C CYS A 30 9.89 -5.97 10.75
N THR A 31 8.86 -5.28 10.21
CA THR A 31 7.74 -4.77 11.01
C THR A 31 6.99 -5.92 11.70
N LEU A 32 6.73 -7.02 11.00
CA LEU A 32 6.07 -8.19 11.60
C LEU A 32 6.92 -8.79 12.71
N SER A 33 8.22 -8.99 12.47
CA SER A 33 9.17 -9.56 13.44
C SER A 33 9.25 -8.74 14.73
N GLU A 34 9.27 -7.41 14.61
CA GLU A 34 9.28 -6.52 15.76
C GLU A 34 8.01 -6.67 16.61
N HIS A 35 6.84 -6.67 15.97
CA HIS A 35 5.56 -6.86 16.67
C HIS A 35 5.36 -8.28 17.20
N MET A 36 5.98 -9.27 16.56
CA MET A 36 6.07 -10.64 17.08
C MET A 36 6.92 -10.75 18.36
N GLY A 37 7.71 -9.73 18.70
CA GLY A 37 8.63 -9.74 19.84
C GLY A 37 9.99 -10.37 19.54
N ASN A 38 10.28 -10.66 18.27
CA ASN A 38 11.55 -11.24 17.81
C ASN A 38 12.63 -10.17 17.55
N GLY A 39 12.25 -8.88 17.64
CA GLY A 39 13.13 -7.75 17.36
C GLY A 39 13.37 -7.55 15.87
N ARG A 40 14.36 -6.72 15.55
CA ARG A 40 14.68 -6.32 14.18
C ARG A 40 15.32 -7.48 13.41
N CYS A 41 14.74 -7.84 12.27
CA CYS A 41 15.30 -8.86 11.36
C CYS A 41 15.60 -8.25 9.98
N LYS A 42 16.12 -9.08 9.06
CA LYS A 42 16.25 -8.71 7.65
C LYS A 42 14.88 -8.78 6.96
N GLU A 43 14.70 -8.04 5.87
CA GLU A 43 13.44 -8.04 5.12
C GLU A 43 13.16 -9.36 4.39
N ASP A 44 14.20 -10.17 4.16
CA ASP A 44 14.14 -11.49 3.56
C ASP A 44 14.29 -12.62 4.59
N ASP A 45 13.99 -12.35 5.86
CA ASP A 45 14.10 -13.35 6.93
C ASP A 45 13.21 -14.56 6.63
N ALA A 46 13.86 -15.70 6.38
CA ALA A 46 13.18 -16.92 5.96
C ALA A 46 12.30 -17.52 7.07
N VAL A 47 12.68 -17.33 8.35
CA VAL A 47 11.94 -17.89 9.49
C VAL A 47 10.64 -17.13 9.69
N ILE A 48 10.69 -15.80 9.62
CA ILE A 48 9.49 -14.98 9.73
C ILE A 48 8.56 -15.22 8.54
N ASN A 49 9.11 -15.32 7.31
CA ASN A 49 8.31 -15.68 6.14
C ASN A 49 7.62 -17.04 6.31
N ALA A 50 8.37 -18.08 6.71
CA ALA A 50 7.83 -19.42 6.93
C ALA A 50 6.69 -19.40 7.97
N LYS A 51 6.81 -18.60 9.04
CA LYS A 51 5.74 -18.41 10.03
C LYS A 51 4.48 -17.79 9.41
N ILE A 52 4.63 -16.69 8.66
CA ILE A 52 3.50 -15.97 8.05
C ILE A 52 2.75 -16.84 7.04
N PHE A 53 3.46 -17.59 6.21
CA PHE A 53 2.86 -18.46 5.19
C PHE A 53 2.44 -19.84 5.73
N GLY A 54 2.73 -20.13 7.00
CA GLY A 54 2.21 -21.30 7.72
C GLY A 54 3.10 -22.54 7.69
N ASP A 55 4.30 -22.45 7.13
CA ASP A 55 5.31 -23.50 7.11
C ASP A 55 5.93 -23.73 8.50
N GLU A 56 5.97 -22.68 9.33
CA GLU A 56 6.47 -22.72 10.70
C GLU A 56 5.40 -22.35 11.73
N LYS A 57 5.59 -22.80 12.98
CA LYS A 57 4.64 -22.50 14.07
C LYS A 57 4.81 -21.06 14.57
N ILE A 58 3.68 -20.42 14.81
CA ILE A 58 3.59 -19.13 15.51
C ILE A 58 3.25 -19.41 16.97
N THR A 59 4.03 -18.84 17.89
CA THR A 59 3.78 -18.92 19.33
C THR A 59 2.64 -17.99 19.75
N ALA A 60 2.05 -18.22 20.92
CA ALA A 60 0.95 -17.39 21.42
C ALA A 60 1.33 -15.90 21.60
N GLN A 61 2.59 -15.63 21.98
CA GLN A 61 3.09 -14.26 22.12
C GLN A 61 3.20 -13.58 20.75
N GLU A 62 3.81 -14.25 19.77
CA GLU A 62 3.92 -13.74 18.40
C GLU A 62 2.54 -13.50 17.78
N ALA A 63 1.61 -14.44 17.99
CA ALA A 63 0.23 -14.33 17.54
C ALA A 63 -0.48 -13.10 18.13
N SER A 64 -0.32 -12.87 19.43
CA SER A 64 -0.90 -11.71 20.11
C SER A 64 -0.34 -10.40 19.57
N GLY A 65 0.96 -10.35 19.33
CA GLY A 65 1.62 -9.19 18.73
C GLY A 65 1.13 -8.87 17.32
N LEU A 66 0.96 -9.90 16.48
CA LEU A 66 0.38 -9.74 15.14
C LEU A 66 -1.08 -9.29 15.17
N ALA A 67 -1.91 -9.86 16.04
CA ALA A 67 -3.30 -9.45 16.20
C ALA A 67 -3.41 -7.98 16.62
N GLN A 68 -2.53 -7.52 17.52
CA GLN A 68 -2.45 -6.13 17.91
C GLN A 68 -2.02 -5.23 16.75
N LEU A 69 -0.98 -5.62 16.00
CA LEU A 69 -0.50 -4.89 14.82
C LEU A 69 -1.61 -4.67 13.79
N PHE A 70 -2.34 -5.74 13.44
CA PHE A 70 -3.41 -5.68 12.44
C PHE A 70 -4.74 -5.15 13.01
N GLY A 71 -4.84 -4.93 14.32
CA GLY A 71 -6.06 -4.48 14.99
C GLY A 71 -7.24 -5.44 14.80
N CYS A 72 -7.00 -6.74 14.95
CA CYS A 72 -7.99 -7.80 14.74
C CYS A 72 -7.96 -8.85 15.87
N LYS A 73 -8.95 -9.73 15.88
CA LYS A 73 -9.03 -10.82 16.87
C LYS A 73 -8.17 -12.01 16.45
N LEU A 74 -7.65 -12.75 17.43
CA LEU A 74 -6.85 -13.96 17.18
C LEU A 74 -7.62 -15.01 16.39
N GLU A 75 -8.91 -15.19 16.69
CA GLU A 75 -9.77 -16.19 16.04
C GLU A 75 -9.94 -15.90 14.55
N TYR A 76 -10.06 -14.63 14.18
CA TYR A 76 -10.08 -14.20 12.78
C TYR A 76 -8.72 -14.44 12.13
N LEU A 77 -7.66 -13.90 12.74
CA LEU A 77 -6.33 -13.83 12.11
C LEU A 77 -5.75 -15.23 11.86
N PHE A 78 -5.96 -16.15 12.81
CA PHE A 78 -5.45 -17.52 12.79
C PHE A 78 -6.54 -18.55 12.46
N SER A 79 -7.67 -18.12 11.90
CA SER A 79 -8.65 -19.04 11.28
C SER A 79 -7.98 -19.86 10.19
N THR A 80 -8.43 -21.10 10.02
CA THR A 80 -8.03 -21.96 8.89
C THR A 80 -8.89 -21.73 7.65
N GLU A 81 -9.97 -20.97 7.79
CA GLU A 81 -10.87 -20.57 6.71
C GLU A 81 -10.74 -19.06 6.46
N ILE A 82 -10.76 -18.67 5.17
CA ILE A 82 -10.72 -17.27 4.77
C ILE A 82 -12.07 -16.60 5.10
N GLU A 83 -12.02 -15.43 5.72
CA GLU A 83 -13.23 -14.63 5.90
C GLU A 83 -13.47 -13.75 4.67
N MET A 84 -14.64 -13.92 4.06
CA MET A 84 -15.04 -13.23 2.84
C MET A 84 -16.18 -12.26 3.13
N ILE A 85 -16.13 -11.07 2.53
CA ILE A 85 -17.22 -10.09 2.52
C ILE A 85 -17.64 -9.92 1.06
N GLY A 86 -18.70 -10.63 0.66
CA GLY A 86 -19.03 -10.80 -0.75
C GLY A 86 -17.92 -11.57 -1.47
N ASP A 87 -17.38 -11.00 -2.55
CA ASP A 87 -16.38 -11.65 -3.40
C ASP A 87 -14.93 -11.30 -3.04
N VAL A 88 -14.70 -10.57 -1.94
CA VAL A 88 -13.37 -10.13 -1.52
C VAL A 88 -13.04 -10.55 -0.09
N PRO A 89 -11.75 -10.77 0.25
CA PRO A 89 -11.31 -11.02 1.62
C PRO A 89 -11.68 -9.87 2.55
N ALA A 90 -12.04 -10.16 3.80
CA ALA A 90 -12.35 -9.14 4.80
C ALA A 90 -11.20 -8.12 4.98
N ALA A 91 -9.95 -8.58 4.92
CA ALA A 91 -8.75 -7.73 4.97
C ALA A 91 -8.75 -6.62 3.90
N TYR A 92 -9.23 -6.90 2.70
CA TYR A 92 -9.32 -5.91 1.61
C TYR A 92 -10.21 -4.73 2.00
N ILE A 93 -11.37 -5.02 2.59
CA ILE A 93 -12.32 -3.99 3.03
C ILE A 93 -11.74 -3.21 4.22
N ARG A 94 -11.12 -3.91 5.18
CA ARG A 94 -10.50 -3.29 6.37
C ARG A 94 -9.44 -2.24 6.00
N HIS A 95 -8.67 -2.46 4.94
CA HIS A 95 -7.57 -1.57 4.53
C HIS A 95 -7.91 -0.67 3.34
N LEU A 96 -9.13 -0.73 2.79
CA LEU A 96 -9.52 -0.04 1.57
C LEU A 96 -9.21 1.47 1.59
N ASP A 97 -9.59 2.16 2.67
CA ASP A 97 -9.40 3.61 2.78
C ASP A 97 -7.92 4.00 2.92
N SER A 98 -7.16 3.24 3.70
CA SER A 98 -5.71 3.43 3.85
C SER A 98 -5.00 3.21 2.51
N ASN A 99 -5.35 2.14 1.80
CA ASN A 99 -4.77 1.81 0.51
C ASN A 99 -5.10 2.88 -0.55
N ARG A 100 -6.36 3.34 -0.62
CA ARG A 100 -6.75 4.45 -1.50
C ARG A 100 -6.01 5.75 -1.18
N ARG A 101 -5.73 6.03 0.09
CA ARG A 101 -4.95 7.20 0.49
C ARG A 101 -3.50 7.09 0.03
N GLN A 102 -2.84 5.96 0.33
CA GLN A 102 -1.47 5.70 -0.10
C GLN A 102 -1.31 5.77 -1.63
N GLU A 103 -2.28 5.24 -2.39
CA GLU A 103 -2.27 5.32 -3.86
C GLU A 103 -2.31 6.77 -4.36
N ARG A 104 -3.16 7.62 -3.76
CA ARG A 104 -3.23 9.06 -4.12
C ARG A 104 -1.93 9.77 -3.77
N GLU A 105 -1.40 9.56 -2.58
CA GLU A 105 -0.14 10.16 -2.13
C GLU A 105 1.04 9.73 -3.02
N MET A 106 1.12 8.45 -3.38
CA MET A 106 2.14 7.94 -4.29
C MET A 106 2.00 8.53 -5.69
N LYS A 107 0.77 8.70 -6.19
CA LYS A 107 0.52 9.35 -7.48
C LYS A 107 1.00 10.80 -7.47
N LEU A 108 0.69 11.55 -6.41
CA LEU A 108 1.17 12.92 -6.23
C LEU A 108 2.70 12.97 -6.14
N PHE A 109 3.32 12.08 -5.36
CA PHE A 109 4.77 11.99 -5.25
C PHE A 109 5.45 11.76 -6.61
N ARG A 110 4.92 10.82 -7.42
CA ARG A 110 5.45 10.54 -8.76
C ARG A 110 5.37 11.76 -9.68
N ILE A 111 4.23 12.45 -9.68
CA ILE A 111 4.03 13.67 -10.47
C ILE A 111 5.03 14.75 -10.03
N SER A 112 5.18 14.97 -8.72
CA SER A 112 6.13 15.94 -8.17
C SER A 112 7.57 15.62 -8.54
N GLU A 113 7.98 14.34 -8.50
CA GLU A 113 9.32 13.92 -8.93
C GLU A 113 9.54 14.15 -10.42
N GLU A 114 8.55 13.86 -11.26
CA GLU A 114 8.61 14.09 -12.70
C GLU A 114 8.72 15.59 -13.03
N ILE A 115 7.93 16.43 -12.37
CA ILE A 115 8.03 17.90 -12.43
C ILE A 115 9.43 18.34 -12.06
N ARG A 116 9.95 17.91 -10.90
CA ARG A 116 11.27 18.30 -10.42
C ARG A 116 12.38 17.89 -11.39
N ARG A 117 12.30 16.69 -11.97
CA ARG A 117 13.25 16.21 -12.97
C ARG A 117 13.17 17.02 -14.26
N THR A 118 11.95 17.33 -14.71
CA THR A 118 11.72 18.11 -15.94
C THR A 118 12.23 19.54 -15.78
N LEU A 119 11.98 20.19 -14.65
CA LEU A 119 12.48 21.54 -14.36
C LEU A 119 14.02 21.62 -14.40
N LYS A 120 14.72 20.57 -13.94
CA LYS A 120 16.19 20.51 -14.07
C LYS A 120 16.67 20.51 -15.52
N GLN A 121 15.90 19.90 -16.43
CA GLN A 121 16.22 19.82 -17.86
C GLN A 121 15.71 21.03 -18.66
N LYS A 122 14.59 21.62 -18.20
CA LYS A 122 13.87 22.71 -18.85
C LYS A 122 13.54 23.80 -17.82
N PRO A 123 14.54 24.56 -17.35
CA PRO A 123 14.37 25.50 -16.24
C PRO A 123 13.43 26.66 -16.57
N TYR A 124 13.26 27.02 -17.85
CA TYR A 124 12.30 28.03 -18.29
C TYR A 124 10.84 27.69 -17.96
N LEU A 125 10.52 26.41 -17.70
CA LEU A 125 9.19 26.02 -17.23
C LEU A 125 8.92 26.48 -15.79
N GLY A 126 9.96 26.86 -15.03
CA GLY A 126 9.82 27.36 -13.66
C GLY A 126 8.90 28.58 -13.58
N GLU A 127 9.15 29.60 -14.41
CA GLU A 127 8.32 30.82 -14.46
C GLU A 127 6.86 30.51 -14.82
N PHE A 128 6.64 29.60 -15.77
CA PHE A 128 5.29 29.15 -16.14
C PHE A 128 4.58 28.48 -14.96
N MET A 129 5.28 27.61 -14.22
CA MET A 129 4.72 26.94 -13.05
C MET A 129 4.43 27.90 -11.90
N GLU A 130 5.33 28.85 -11.64
CA GLU A 130 5.11 29.90 -10.63
C GLU A 130 3.85 30.73 -10.95
N GLN A 131 3.64 31.09 -12.22
CA GLN A 131 2.41 31.76 -12.65
C GLN A 131 1.19 30.87 -12.46
N ALA A 132 1.25 29.61 -12.91
CA ALA A 132 0.14 28.68 -12.82
C ALA A 132 -0.34 28.44 -11.37
N LEU A 133 0.57 28.50 -10.38
CA LEU A 133 0.23 28.38 -8.96
C LEU A 133 -0.62 29.54 -8.42
N THR A 134 -0.61 30.70 -9.09
CA THR A 134 -1.42 31.87 -8.70
C THR A 134 -2.83 31.85 -9.28
N TRP A 135 -3.10 30.94 -10.22
CA TRP A 135 -4.36 30.88 -10.96
C TRP A 135 -5.44 30.12 -10.19
N ASN A 136 -6.69 30.54 -10.37
CA ASN A 136 -7.85 29.79 -9.92
C ASN A 136 -8.23 28.67 -10.92
N GLU A 137 -9.20 27.84 -10.56
CA GLU A 137 -9.60 26.68 -11.37
C GLU A 137 -10.06 27.06 -12.79
N GLU A 138 -10.81 28.15 -12.95
CA GLU A 138 -11.29 28.63 -14.26
C GLU A 138 -10.13 29.08 -15.16
N GLN A 139 -9.17 29.83 -14.59
CA GLN A 139 -7.98 30.29 -15.30
C GLN A 139 -7.09 29.12 -15.74
N VAL A 140 -6.92 28.10 -14.88
CA VAL A 140 -6.19 26.88 -15.23
C VAL A 140 -6.90 26.12 -16.37
N GLN A 141 -8.22 25.96 -16.30
CA GLN A 141 -9.01 25.31 -17.35
C GLN A 141 -8.86 26.03 -18.71
N GLN A 142 -8.90 27.36 -18.70
CA GLN A 142 -8.74 28.16 -19.91
C GLN A 142 -7.34 28.02 -20.51
N ALA A 143 -6.29 28.04 -19.68
CA ALA A 143 -4.92 27.82 -20.12
C ALA A 143 -4.72 26.42 -20.74
N ILE A 144 -5.29 25.38 -20.13
CA ILE A 144 -5.25 24.01 -20.66
C ILE A 144 -5.89 23.96 -22.05
N LYS A 145 -7.03 24.61 -22.25
CA LYS A 145 -7.72 24.64 -23.54
C LYS A 145 -6.87 25.31 -24.62
N MET A 146 -6.28 26.46 -24.33
CA MET A 146 -5.38 27.15 -25.27
C MET A 146 -4.17 26.30 -25.65
N LEU A 147 -3.58 25.57 -24.70
CA LEU A 147 -2.45 24.68 -24.97
C LEU A 147 -2.84 23.48 -25.85
N GLN A 148 -4.08 22.98 -25.74
CA GLN A 148 -4.57 21.91 -26.61
C GLN A 148 -4.78 22.40 -28.05
N GLU A 149 -5.32 23.60 -28.24
CA GLU A 149 -5.51 24.23 -29.54
C GLU A 149 -4.16 24.46 -30.25
N LEU A 150 -3.16 24.98 -29.54
CA LEU A 150 -1.78 25.15 -30.07
C LEU A 150 -1.11 23.83 -30.49
N LYS A 151 -1.51 22.70 -29.93
CA LYS A 151 -0.96 21.38 -30.27
C LYS A 151 -1.62 20.75 -31.51
N THR A 152 -2.73 21.33 -31.98
CA THR A 152 -3.51 20.84 -33.13
C THR A 152 -3.39 21.72 -34.37
N ALA A 153 -2.77 22.90 -34.23
CA ALA A 153 -2.34 23.77 -35.31
C ALA A 153 -0.94 23.37 -35.81
#